data_AF-A0AAE0RPS7-F1
#
_entry.id   AF-A0AAE0RPS7-F1
#
_cell.length_a   1.000
_cell.length_b   1.000
_cell.length_c   1.000
_cell.angle_alpha   90.00
_cell.angle_beta   90.00
_cell.angle_gamma   90.00
#
_symmetry.space_group_name_H-M   'P 1'
#
loop_
_entity.id
_entity.type
_entity.pdbx_description
1 polymer ?
#
loop_
_entity_poly.entity_id
_entity_poly.type
_entity_poly.pdbx_seq_one_letter_code
_entity_poly.pdbx_strand_id
1 'polypeptide(L)'
;MYVFNGYTYQKKDLQIVSSRDVKLQGIPDSDTKQTSLHIGQDGIIATCDSFEVQDKEGKRKLLVTDTEVQYHTEEVVYTGKAVFDGSVETPLLRGPITDSLRLESASSSIMLSGPEGISVQAPAGNILIKSSNDISIQADNKIFFNSTSLFLKNVPVSSRKKNGHTYAGVYQLCMCENGRLFLVSASGECVPTKTICD
;
A
#
# COMPACT_ATOMS: atom_id res chain seq x y z
N MET A 1 29.54 -3.34 -48.35
CA MET A 1 29.25 -3.92 -47.02
C MET A 1 30.49 -3.71 -46.16
N TYR A 2 30.49 -2.71 -45.27
CA TYR A 2 31.61 -2.51 -44.34
C TYR A 2 31.39 -3.44 -43.15
N VAL A 3 32.03 -4.61 -43.18
CA VAL A 3 32.15 -5.47 -42.01
C VAL A 3 33.28 -4.88 -41.16
N PHE A 4 32.93 -4.29 -40.01
CA PHE A 4 33.93 -3.84 -39.06
C PHE A 4 34.40 -5.05 -38.24
N ASN A 5 35.37 -5.80 -38.76
CA ASN A 5 36.03 -6.86 -38.02
C ASN A 5 37.09 -6.24 -37.09
N GLY A 6 36.68 -5.87 -35.88
CA GLY A 6 37.58 -5.42 -34.83
C GLY A 6 38.20 -6.62 -34.10
N TYR A 7 39.46 -6.93 -34.38
CA TYR A 7 40.23 -7.91 -33.59
C TYR A 7 41.10 -7.17 -32.57
N THR A 8 40.89 -7.45 -31.28
CA THR A 8 41.78 -7.00 -30.19
C THR A 8 42.92 -8.01 -30.07
N TYR A 9 44.14 -7.62 -30.39
CA TYR A 9 45.32 -8.52 -30.35
C TYR A 9 46.06 -8.53 -29.01
N GLN A 10 45.62 -7.74 -28.03
CA GLN A 10 46.14 -7.73 -26.66
C GLN A 10 44.98 -7.28 -25.76
N LYS A 11 44.92 -7.69 -24.48
CA LYS A 11 43.91 -7.33 -23.45
C LYS A 11 43.62 -5.82 -23.34
N LYS A 12 43.07 -5.20 -24.37
CA LYS A 12 42.77 -3.78 -24.52
C LYS A 12 41.39 -3.71 -25.13
N ASP A 13 40.58 -2.81 -24.59
CA ASP A 13 39.20 -2.68 -24.98
C ASP A 13 39.10 -2.19 -26.44
N LEU A 14 38.13 -2.71 -27.18
CA LEU A 14 37.74 -2.13 -28.46
C LEU A 14 37.02 -0.81 -28.16
N GLN A 15 37.65 0.31 -28.52
CA GLN A 15 37.07 1.63 -28.32
C GLN A 15 36.55 2.20 -29.64
N ILE A 16 35.29 2.65 -29.64
CA ILE A 16 34.70 3.41 -30.72
C ILE A 16 34.51 4.85 -30.19
N VAL A 17 35.30 5.78 -30.71
CA VAL A 17 35.25 7.20 -30.35
C VAL A 17 34.82 7.99 -31.58
N SER A 18 33.80 8.82 -31.45
CA SER A 18 33.24 9.61 -32.56
C SER A 18 32.91 11.02 -32.09
N SER A 19 33.13 12.01 -32.96
CA SER A 19 32.69 13.41 -32.76
C SER A 19 31.23 13.64 -33.17
N ARG A 20 30.55 12.57 -33.62
CA ARG A 20 29.15 12.54 -34.04
C ARG A 20 28.46 11.32 -33.45
N ASP A 21 27.13 11.34 -33.43
CA ASP A 21 26.29 10.22 -33.06
C ASP A 21 26.70 8.90 -33.76
N VAL A 22 26.63 7.81 -33.00
CA VAL A 22 26.95 6.46 -33.46
C VAL A 22 25.68 5.62 -33.45
N LYS A 23 25.36 4.98 -34.59
CA LYS A 23 24.26 4.02 -34.70
C LYS A 23 24.81 2.65 -35.05
N LEU A 24 24.58 1.67 -34.17
CA LEU A 24 24.81 0.27 -34.43
C LEU A 24 23.50 -0.36 -34.90
N GLN A 25 23.56 -1.18 -35.95
CA GLN A 25 22.38 -1.81 -36.51
C GLN A 25 22.65 -3.28 -36.81
N GLY A 26 21.84 -4.17 -36.23
CA GLY A 26 21.77 -5.56 -36.62
C GLY A 26 20.78 -5.69 -37.78
N ILE A 27 21.26 -6.12 -38.94
CA ILE A 27 20.44 -6.40 -40.11
C ILE A 27 20.19 -7.91 -40.10
N PRO A 28 18.94 -8.38 -39.90
CA PRO A 28 18.65 -9.80 -39.99
C PRO A 28 18.75 -10.28 -41.44
N ASP A 29 19.00 -11.57 -41.65
CA ASP A 29 18.97 -12.22 -42.97
C ASP A 29 17.57 -12.20 -43.62
N SER A 30 16.52 -11.84 -42.87
CA SER A 30 15.14 -11.69 -43.36
C SER A 30 14.53 -10.34 -42.97
N ASP A 31 13.67 -9.82 -43.85
CA ASP A 31 13.21 -8.44 -43.91
C ASP A 31 12.13 -8.05 -42.88
N THR A 32 12.20 -8.51 -41.62
CA THR A 32 11.06 -8.30 -40.71
C THR A 32 11.29 -7.51 -39.43
N LYS A 33 12.50 -7.42 -38.84
CA LYS A 33 12.75 -6.51 -37.70
C LYS A 33 14.22 -6.11 -37.57
N GLN A 34 14.52 -4.81 -37.68
CA GLN A 34 15.88 -4.30 -37.48
C GLN A 34 16.10 -3.92 -36.01
N THR A 35 17.17 -4.45 -35.39
CA THR A 35 17.62 -4.01 -34.07
C THR A 35 18.61 -2.87 -34.24
N SER A 36 18.48 -1.79 -33.45
CA SER A 36 19.48 -0.73 -33.45
C SER A 36 19.76 -0.15 -32.08
N LEU A 37 21.00 0.29 -31.88
CA LEU A 37 21.44 1.04 -30.70
C LEU A 37 22.03 2.37 -31.20
N HIS A 38 21.43 3.47 -30.80
CA HIS A 38 21.88 4.82 -31.14
C HIS A 38 22.43 5.49 -29.88
N ILE A 39 23.68 5.95 -29.97
CA ILE A 39 24.38 6.71 -28.94
C ILE A 39 24.57 8.13 -29.50
N GLY A 40 23.89 9.11 -28.93
CA GLY A 40 23.93 10.50 -29.38
C GLY A 40 24.05 11.48 -28.22
N GLN A 41 23.91 12.76 -28.51
CA GLN A 41 23.98 13.82 -27.49
C GLN A 41 22.85 13.72 -26.45
N ASP A 42 21.66 13.25 -26.86
CA ASP A 42 20.47 13.17 -26.00
C ASP A 42 20.41 11.87 -25.17
N GLY A 43 21.28 10.90 -25.44
CA GLY A 43 21.38 9.66 -24.67
C GLY A 43 21.58 8.40 -25.52
N ILE A 44 21.17 7.27 -24.94
CA ILE A 44 21.27 5.95 -25.54
C ILE A 44 19.87 5.44 -25.81
N ILE A 45 19.56 5.18 -27.07
CA ILE A 45 18.25 4.71 -27.53
C ILE A 45 18.42 3.32 -28.15
N ALA A 46 17.71 2.33 -27.60
CA ALA A 46 17.66 0.98 -28.13
C ALA A 46 16.30 0.73 -28.81
N THR A 47 16.34 0.14 -30.00
CA THR A 47 15.17 -0.38 -30.72
C THR A 47 15.35 -1.88 -30.88
N CYS A 48 14.58 -2.66 -30.13
CA CYS A 48 14.65 -4.12 -30.10
C CYS A 48 13.38 -4.71 -29.47
N ASP A 49 13.13 -6.00 -29.70
CA ASP A 49 12.06 -6.75 -29.01
C ASP A 49 12.44 -7.10 -27.55
N SER A 50 13.75 -7.14 -27.24
CA SER A 50 14.27 -7.45 -25.91
C SER A 50 15.58 -6.68 -25.66
N PHE A 51 15.68 -6.05 -24.48
CA PHE A 51 16.89 -5.37 -24.01
C PHE A 51 17.31 -5.95 -22.66
N GLU A 52 18.52 -6.49 -22.58
CA GLU A 52 19.03 -7.16 -21.39
C GLU A 52 20.36 -6.56 -20.93
N VAL A 53 20.47 -6.31 -19.63
CA VAL A 53 21.73 -5.94 -18.97
C VAL A 53 22.15 -7.09 -18.06
N GLN A 54 23.36 -7.59 -18.25
CA GLN A 54 23.97 -8.66 -17.45
C GLN A 54 25.20 -8.14 -16.70
N ASP A 55 25.52 -8.77 -15.57
CA ASP A 55 26.83 -8.59 -14.94
C ASP A 55 27.93 -9.38 -15.67
N LYS A 56 29.16 -9.26 -15.17
CA LYS A 56 30.34 -9.92 -15.75
C LYS A 56 30.30 -11.44 -15.72
N GLU A 57 29.41 -12.01 -14.90
CA GLU A 57 29.19 -13.45 -14.77
C GLU A 57 28.07 -13.94 -15.69
N GLY A 58 27.48 -13.03 -16.49
CA GLY A 58 26.36 -13.32 -17.39
C GLY A 58 25.02 -13.37 -16.66
N LYS A 59 24.94 -13.01 -15.37
CA LYS A 59 23.69 -12.98 -14.64
C LYS A 59 22.93 -11.70 -14.98
N ARG A 60 21.67 -11.87 -15.39
CA ARG A 60 20.73 -10.79 -15.69
C ARG A 60 20.54 -9.86 -14.49
N LYS A 61 20.51 -8.55 -14.76
CA LYS A 61 20.20 -7.46 -13.82
C LYS A 61 18.96 -6.67 -14.22
N LEU A 62 18.77 -6.47 -15.53
CA LEU A 62 17.61 -5.79 -16.11
C LEU A 62 17.17 -6.56 -17.36
N LEU A 63 15.87 -6.74 -17.54
CA LEU A 63 15.27 -7.16 -18.79
C LEU A 63 14.09 -6.24 -19.10
N VAL A 64 14.02 -5.77 -20.34
CA VAL A 64 12.88 -5.03 -20.89
C VAL A 64 12.40 -5.77 -22.13
N THR A 65 11.14 -6.16 -22.15
CA THR A 65 10.47 -6.78 -23.30
C THR A 65 9.28 -5.94 -23.75
N ASP A 66 8.51 -6.45 -24.69
CA ASP A 66 7.21 -5.91 -25.09
C ASP A 66 6.11 -6.06 -24.02
N THR A 67 6.34 -6.87 -22.99
CA THR A 67 5.34 -7.32 -22.02
C THR A 67 5.67 -6.97 -20.58
N GLU A 68 6.96 -6.89 -20.23
CA GLU A 68 7.38 -6.66 -18.85
C GLU A 68 8.75 -5.98 -18.73
N VAL A 69 8.98 -5.41 -17.55
CA VAL A 69 10.30 -4.95 -17.11
C VAL A 69 10.66 -5.70 -15.84
N GLN A 70 11.77 -6.44 -15.86
CA GLN A 70 12.25 -7.22 -14.73
C GLN A 70 13.54 -6.64 -14.17
N TYR A 71 13.55 -6.40 -12.86
CA TYR A 71 14.73 -6.01 -12.10
C TYR A 71 15.24 -7.21 -11.29
N HIS A 72 16.48 -7.63 -11.55
CA HIS A 72 17.15 -8.72 -10.84
C HIS A 72 18.25 -8.14 -9.92
N THR A 73 17.82 -7.27 -9.01
CA THR A 73 18.65 -6.60 -8.01
C THR A 73 17.98 -6.69 -6.65
N GLU A 74 18.75 -6.52 -5.58
CA GLU A 74 18.24 -6.54 -4.21
C GLU A 74 17.51 -5.24 -3.85
N GLU A 75 17.96 -4.12 -4.42
CA GLU A 75 17.42 -2.79 -4.14
C GLU A 75 17.25 -1.99 -5.43
N VAL A 76 16.11 -1.30 -5.53
CA VAL A 76 15.83 -0.28 -6.56
C VAL A 76 15.49 1.02 -5.83
N VAL A 77 16.36 2.03 -5.98
CA VAL A 77 16.18 3.34 -5.35
C VAL A 77 15.59 4.30 -6.38
N TYR A 78 14.48 4.94 -6.02
CA TYR A 78 13.86 5.99 -6.85
C TYR A 78 13.83 7.31 -6.10
N THR A 79 14.46 8.33 -6.66
CA THR A 79 14.58 9.67 -6.07
C THR A 79 13.51 10.60 -6.66
N GLY A 80 12.26 10.48 -6.20
CA GLY A 80 11.19 11.39 -6.61
C GLY A 80 9.78 10.84 -6.40
N LYS A 81 8.84 11.33 -7.22
CA LYS A 81 7.46 10.83 -7.26
C LYS A 81 7.31 9.67 -8.25
N ALA A 82 6.91 8.51 -7.78
CA ALA A 82 6.49 7.39 -8.62
C ALA A 82 4.97 7.45 -8.82
N VAL A 83 4.50 7.17 -10.02
CA VAL A 83 3.07 7.07 -10.35
C VAL A 83 2.84 5.69 -10.96
N PHE A 84 1.94 4.93 -10.36
CA PHE A 84 1.53 3.62 -10.85
C PHE A 84 0.12 3.73 -11.39
N ASP A 85 -0.06 3.47 -12.69
CA ASP A 85 -1.38 3.40 -13.33
C ASP A 85 -1.90 1.96 -13.23
N GLY A 86 -2.27 1.56 -12.01
CA GLY A 86 -2.74 0.20 -11.73
C GLY A 86 -2.37 -0.28 -10.34
N SER A 87 -2.55 -1.59 -10.14
CA SER A 87 -2.27 -2.27 -8.88
C SER A 87 -0.77 -2.47 -8.68
N VAL A 88 -0.33 -2.32 -7.43
CA VAL A 88 1.01 -2.70 -6.98
C VAL A 88 0.85 -3.85 -6.00
N GLU A 89 1.35 -5.02 -6.36
CA GLU A 89 1.42 -6.18 -5.47
C GLU A 89 2.77 -6.21 -4.78
N THR A 90 2.77 -6.26 -3.45
CA THR A 90 3.99 -6.35 -2.64
C THR A 90 3.71 -7.12 -1.35
N PRO A 91 4.64 -7.99 -0.90
CA PRO A 91 4.47 -8.71 0.35
C PRO A 91 4.60 -7.81 1.58
N LEU A 92 5.26 -6.64 1.47
CA LEU A 92 5.49 -5.74 2.60
C LEU A 92 5.56 -4.28 2.15
N LEU A 93 4.78 -3.44 2.82
CA LEU A 93 4.92 -1.98 2.79
C LEU A 93 5.46 -1.52 4.14
N ARG A 94 6.62 -0.84 4.13
CA ARG A 94 7.28 -0.32 5.33
C ARG A 94 7.75 1.10 5.09
N GLY A 95 7.57 1.97 6.09
CA GLY A 95 8.12 3.32 6.07
C GLY A 95 9.63 3.36 6.32
N PRO A 96 10.31 4.47 5.97
CA PRO A 96 11.70 4.65 6.33
C PRO A 96 11.89 4.75 7.85
N ILE A 97 13.11 4.54 8.33
CA ILE A 97 13.42 4.60 9.76
C ILE A 97 13.22 6.01 10.33
N THR A 98 13.45 7.03 9.52
CA THR A 98 13.45 8.44 9.92
C THR A 98 12.07 9.08 9.91
N ASP A 99 11.13 8.56 9.11
CA ASP A 99 9.85 9.21 8.84
C ASP A 99 8.67 8.23 8.97
N SER A 100 7.48 8.78 9.22
CA SER A 100 6.26 8.02 9.29
C SER A 100 5.85 7.50 7.91
N LEU A 101 5.51 6.20 7.79
CA LEU A 101 4.74 5.70 6.65
C LEU A 101 3.37 6.36 6.65
N ARG A 102 3.02 7.07 5.56
CA ARG A 102 1.70 7.68 5.39
C ARG A 102 1.01 7.07 4.18
N LEU A 103 -0.20 6.57 4.40
CA LEU A 103 -1.13 6.19 3.35
C LEU A 103 -2.21 7.27 3.30
N GLU A 104 -2.29 7.99 2.19
CA GLU A 104 -3.20 9.14 2.02
C GLU A 104 -3.93 9.05 0.68
N SER A 105 -5.21 9.41 0.69
CA SER A 105 -6.01 9.63 -0.52
C SER A 105 -6.52 11.06 -0.50
N ALA A 106 -6.09 11.88 -1.46
CA ALA A 106 -6.32 13.33 -1.42
C ALA A 106 -7.80 13.73 -1.61
N SER A 107 -8.55 13.00 -2.43
CA SER A 107 -9.94 13.34 -2.78
C SER A 107 -10.92 12.16 -2.75
N SER A 108 -10.43 10.97 -2.42
CA SER A 108 -11.21 9.74 -2.48
C SER A 108 -11.16 9.04 -1.11
N SER A 109 -11.27 7.73 -1.10
CA SER A 109 -11.19 6.91 0.10
C SER A 109 -9.94 6.05 0.09
N ILE A 110 -9.48 5.64 1.28
CA ILE A 110 -8.58 4.51 1.45
C ILE A 110 -9.45 3.33 1.88
N MET A 111 -9.37 2.22 1.15
CA MET A 111 -10.05 0.97 1.49
C MET A 111 -9.01 -0.09 1.80
N LEU A 112 -9.11 -0.69 3.00
CA LEU A 112 -8.33 -1.85 3.38
C LEU A 112 -9.27 -3.05 3.38
N SER A 113 -8.90 -4.11 2.66
CA SER A 113 -9.63 -5.38 2.62
C SER A 113 -8.63 -6.52 2.63
N GLY A 114 -8.91 -7.56 3.41
CA GLY A 114 -8.12 -8.77 3.46
C GLY A 114 -9.05 -9.98 3.52
N PRO A 115 -8.83 -11.02 2.68
CA PRO A 115 -9.71 -12.21 2.68
C PRO A 115 -9.74 -12.91 4.05
N GLU A 116 -8.61 -12.91 4.77
CA GLU A 116 -8.46 -13.44 6.12
C GLU A 116 -8.71 -12.38 7.21
N GLY A 117 -9.10 -11.17 6.83
CA GLY A 117 -9.27 -10.02 7.73
C GLY A 117 -8.06 -9.08 7.81
N ILE A 118 -8.15 -8.12 8.74
CA ILE A 118 -7.15 -7.06 8.94
C ILE A 118 -6.84 -6.95 10.43
N SER A 119 -5.55 -6.90 10.77
CA SER A 119 -5.06 -6.68 12.13
C SER A 119 -4.30 -5.36 12.19
N VAL A 120 -4.71 -4.47 13.11
CA VAL A 120 -4.04 -3.19 13.37
C VAL A 120 -3.45 -3.23 14.76
N GLN A 121 -2.14 -3.05 14.88
CA GLN A 121 -1.41 -3.18 16.15
C GLN A 121 -0.45 -2.00 16.35
N ALA A 122 -0.36 -1.52 17.58
CA ALA A 122 0.60 -0.49 18.00
C ALA A 122 1.27 -0.91 19.32
N PRO A 123 2.23 -1.86 19.31
CA PRO A 123 2.77 -2.48 20.53
C PRO A 123 3.43 -1.50 21.51
N ALA A 124 3.99 -0.41 21.00
CA ALA A 124 4.67 0.62 21.78
C ALA A 124 4.01 2.00 21.66
N GLY A 125 2.75 2.06 21.20
CA GLY A 125 2.09 3.33 20.88
C GLY A 125 0.57 3.26 20.98
N ASN A 126 -0.10 4.25 20.38
CA ASN A 126 -1.56 4.33 20.37
C ASN A 126 -2.12 4.23 18.95
N ILE A 127 -3.35 3.71 18.84
CA ILE A 127 -4.16 3.83 17.63
C ILE A 127 -5.12 5.01 17.84
N LEU A 128 -5.09 5.98 16.93
CA LEU A 128 -5.96 7.16 16.95
C LEU A 128 -6.83 7.19 15.69
N ILE A 129 -8.15 7.15 15.88
CA ILE A 129 -9.13 7.28 14.80
C ILE A 129 -9.87 8.60 15.01
N LYS A 130 -9.83 9.49 14.02
CA LYS A 130 -10.53 10.77 14.01
C LYS A 130 -11.36 10.89 12.74
N SER A 131 -12.60 11.34 12.87
CA SER A 131 -13.49 11.67 11.76
C SER A 131 -14.13 13.03 12.04
N SER A 132 -14.29 13.84 11.00
CA SER A 132 -15.04 15.11 11.09
C SER A 132 -16.54 14.88 11.15
N ASN A 133 -17.00 13.74 10.62
CA ASN A 133 -18.39 13.31 10.64
C ASN A 133 -18.49 12.07 11.54
N ASP A 134 -18.97 10.96 11.00
CA ASP A 134 -19.24 9.76 11.75
C ASP A 134 -18.08 8.75 11.69
N ILE A 135 -18.07 7.84 12.66
CA ILE A 135 -17.28 6.60 12.64
C ILE A 135 -18.30 5.47 12.77
N SER A 136 -18.39 4.60 11.77
CA SER A 136 -19.27 3.42 11.81
C SER A 136 -18.45 2.17 12.11
N ILE A 137 -18.83 1.43 13.15
CA ILE A 137 -18.26 0.12 13.49
C ILE A 137 -19.42 -0.87 13.48
N GLN A 138 -19.38 -1.84 12.57
CA GLN A 138 -20.44 -2.83 12.37
C GLN A 138 -19.83 -4.23 12.37
N ALA A 139 -20.55 -5.19 12.95
CA ALA A 139 -20.19 -6.60 12.94
C ALA A 139 -21.47 -7.44 12.99
N ASP A 140 -21.48 -8.56 12.28
CA ASP A 140 -22.66 -9.44 12.23
C ASP A 140 -22.92 -10.18 13.56
N ASN A 141 -21.90 -10.31 14.40
CA ASN A 141 -21.99 -11.07 15.65
C ASN A 141 -21.69 -10.20 16.88
N LYS A 142 -20.42 -9.84 17.10
CA LYS A 142 -19.99 -9.16 18.34
C LYS A 142 -18.88 -8.14 18.06
N ILE A 143 -18.90 -7.06 18.84
CA ILE A 143 -17.80 -6.08 18.96
C ILE A 143 -17.28 -6.18 20.38
N PHE A 144 -15.97 -6.35 20.55
CA PHE A 144 -15.32 -6.45 21.85
C PHE A 144 -14.48 -5.20 22.14
N PHE A 145 -14.72 -4.58 23.29
CA PHE A 145 -13.88 -3.54 23.84
C PHE A 145 -13.22 -4.05 25.12
N ASN A 146 -12.02 -4.61 25.00
CA ASN A 146 -11.25 -5.09 26.15
C ASN A 146 -10.27 -4.01 26.59
N SER A 147 -10.65 -3.24 27.61
CA SER A 147 -9.84 -2.15 28.15
C SER A 147 -10.16 -1.91 29.62
N THR A 148 -9.23 -1.34 30.38
CA THR A 148 -9.46 -0.97 31.79
C THR A 148 -10.50 0.14 31.95
N SER A 149 -10.71 0.99 30.94
CA SER A 149 -11.67 2.08 30.99
C SER A 149 -12.17 2.47 29.61
N LEU A 150 -13.49 2.64 29.48
CA LEU A 150 -14.16 3.13 28.28
C LEU A 150 -14.82 4.49 28.58
N PHE A 151 -14.43 5.52 27.83
CA PHE A 151 -14.95 6.89 28.03
C PHE A 151 -15.83 7.31 26.84
N LEU A 152 -17.11 7.54 27.10
CA LEU A 152 -18.06 8.15 26.16
C LEU A 152 -18.34 9.58 26.63
N LYS A 153 -17.63 10.57 26.08
CA LYS A 153 -17.77 11.98 26.47
C LYS A 153 -18.90 12.65 25.70
N ASN A 154 -19.48 13.70 26.31
CA ASN A 154 -20.54 14.53 25.72
C ASN A 154 -21.82 13.74 25.37
N VAL A 155 -22.05 12.61 26.02
CA VAL A 155 -23.35 11.90 25.94
C VAL A 155 -24.41 12.83 26.54
N PRO A 156 -25.46 13.22 25.78
CA PRO A 156 -26.50 14.07 26.30
C PRO A 156 -27.20 13.42 27.50
N VAL A 157 -27.30 14.16 28.61
CA VAL A 157 -28.06 13.73 29.78
C VAL A 157 -29.44 14.37 29.73
N SER A 158 -30.50 13.56 29.74
CA SER A 158 -31.86 14.09 29.87
C SER A 158 -32.06 14.64 31.27
N SER A 159 -32.33 15.95 31.40
CA SER A 159 -32.72 16.54 32.68
C SER A 159 -34.22 16.34 32.92
N ARG A 160 -34.59 15.85 34.11
CA ARG A 160 -35.99 15.65 34.51
C ARG A 160 -36.66 17.02 34.66
N LYS A 161 -37.36 17.49 33.63
CA LYS A 161 -38.24 18.67 33.74
C LYS A 161 -39.47 18.29 34.58
N LYS A 162 -40.01 19.23 35.37
CA LYS A 162 -41.23 19.02 36.19
C LYS A 162 -42.43 18.53 35.36
N ASN A 163 -42.43 18.80 34.05
CA ASN A 163 -43.46 18.40 33.09
C ASN A 163 -42.92 17.35 32.08
N GLY A 164 -41.88 16.59 32.44
CA GLY A 164 -41.31 15.57 31.57
C GLY A 164 -42.25 14.38 31.42
N HIS A 165 -42.65 14.07 30.19
CA HIS A 165 -43.44 12.88 29.88
C HIS A 165 -42.52 11.66 29.73
N THR A 166 -42.87 10.55 30.36
CA THR A 166 -42.27 9.24 30.07
C THR A 166 -42.79 8.75 28.74
N TYR A 167 -41.88 8.51 27.78
CA TYR A 167 -42.23 7.89 26.51
C TYR A 167 -42.18 6.37 26.63
N ALA A 168 -43.16 5.69 26.03
CA ALA A 168 -43.09 4.23 25.87
C ALA A 168 -41.88 3.88 24.98
N GLY A 169 -41.17 2.80 25.33
CA GLY A 169 -40.00 2.32 24.57
C GLY A 169 -38.67 3.02 24.91
N VAL A 170 -38.59 3.80 25.99
CA VAL A 170 -37.32 4.32 26.51
C VAL A 170 -36.69 3.32 27.48
N TYR A 171 -35.38 3.10 27.33
CA TYR A 171 -34.59 2.20 28.16
C TYR A 171 -33.37 2.90 28.74
N GLN A 172 -33.00 2.52 29.96
CA GLN A 172 -31.67 2.75 30.52
C GLN A 172 -30.71 1.67 29.99
N LEU A 173 -29.46 2.04 29.75
CA LEU A 173 -28.40 1.10 29.35
C LEU A 173 -27.52 0.78 30.55
N CYS A 174 -27.42 -0.51 30.86
CA CYS A 174 -26.66 -1.08 31.97
C CYS A 174 -25.49 -1.91 31.45
N MET A 175 -24.44 -2.08 32.27
CA MET A 175 -23.26 -2.87 31.93
C MET A 175 -22.96 -3.88 33.04
N CYS A 176 -22.81 -5.16 32.68
CA CYS A 176 -22.32 -6.23 33.54
C CYS A 176 -20.81 -6.07 33.81
N GLU A 177 -20.28 -6.75 34.82
CA GLU A 177 -18.82 -6.76 35.11
C GLU A 177 -17.98 -7.34 33.95
N ASN A 178 -18.53 -8.30 33.19
CA ASN A 178 -17.89 -8.88 32.00
C ASN A 178 -17.96 -7.98 30.75
N GLY A 179 -18.51 -6.77 30.86
CA GLY A 179 -18.63 -5.81 29.77
C GLY A 179 -19.87 -5.98 28.88
N ARG A 180 -20.75 -6.95 29.17
CA ARG A 180 -22.00 -7.11 28.42
C ARG A 180 -22.98 -5.97 28.76
N LEU A 181 -23.50 -5.31 27.73
CA LEU A 181 -24.51 -4.25 27.87
C LEU A 181 -25.93 -4.83 27.79
N PHE A 182 -26.84 -4.33 28.62
CA PHE A 182 -28.25 -4.72 28.61
C PHE A 182 -29.19 -3.53 28.85
N LEU A 183 -30.41 -3.63 28.33
CA LEU A 183 -31.42 -2.58 28.43
C LEU A 183 -32.37 -2.85 29.61
N VAL A 184 -32.70 -1.80 30.34
CA VAL A 184 -33.67 -1.79 31.44
C VAL A 184 -34.74 -0.76 31.13
N SER A 185 -36.00 -0.97 31.51
CA SER A 185 -37.04 0.04 31.28
C SER A 185 -36.67 1.38 31.92
N ALA A 186 -37.18 2.49 31.37
CA ALA A 186 -36.88 3.83 31.87
C ALA A 186 -37.11 4.04 33.38
N SER A 187 -38.04 3.30 33.99
CA SER A 187 -38.36 3.34 35.43
C SER A 187 -37.77 2.19 36.24
N GLY A 188 -37.04 1.26 35.61
CA GLY A 188 -36.46 0.09 36.26
C GLY A 188 -35.11 0.38 36.90
N GLU A 189 -34.68 -0.53 37.78
CA GLU A 189 -33.36 -0.53 38.39
C GLU A 189 -32.38 -1.38 37.58
N CYS A 190 -31.11 -0.97 37.59
CA CYS A 190 -30.02 -1.62 36.86
C CYS A 190 -29.57 -2.91 37.56
N VAL A 191 -30.41 -3.96 37.50
CA VAL A 191 -30.18 -5.24 38.21
C VAL A 191 -29.75 -6.33 37.21
N PRO A 192 -28.48 -6.79 37.26
CA PRO A 192 -28.01 -7.88 36.40
C PRO A 192 -28.58 -9.24 36.84
N THR A 193 -28.94 -10.09 35.88
CA THR A 193 -29.31 -11.49 36.12
C THR A 193 -28.27 -12.44 35.54
N LYS A 194 -28.18 -13.66 36.09
CA LYS A 194 -27.33 -14.73 35.55
C LYS A 194 -27.56 -14.99 34.07
N THR A 195 -28.81 -14.99 33.62
CA THR A 195 -29.15 -15.18 32.19
C THR A 195 -28.62 -14.08 31.26
N ILE A 196 -28.34 -12.90 31.80
CA ILE A 196 -27.87 -11.74 31.05
C ILE A 196 -26.37 -11.53 31.24
N CYS A 197 -25.83 -11.76 32.43
CA CYS A 197 -24.44 -11.43 32.76
C CYS A 197 -23.51 -12.64 32.97
N ASP A 198 -24.00 -13.88 32.94
CA ASP A 198 -23.16 -15.08 32.87
C ASP A 198 -22.71 -15.38 31.43
#